data_AF-A0A353LPB5-F1
#
_entry.id   AF-A0A353LPB5-F1
#
_cell.length_a   1.000
_cell.length_b   1.000
_cell.length_c   1.000
_cell.angle_alpha   90.00
_cell.angle_beta   90.00
_cell.angle_gamma   90.00
#
_symmetry.space_group_name_H-M   'P 1'
#
loop_
_entity.id
_entity.type
_entity.pdbx_description
1 polymer ?
#
loop_
_entity_poly.entity_id
_entity_poly.type
_entity_poly.pdbx_seq_one_letter_code
_entity_poly.pdbx_strand_id
1 'polypeptide(L)' 'MRQHGPELDAAMHREARVFAAQLRTPESKEAMRAFAERRAPDFSAFE' A
#
# COMPACT_ATOMS: atom_id res chain seq x y z
N MET A 1 8.28 20.76 9.62
CA MET A 1 8.64 19.37 9.27
C MET A 1 9.67 18.88 10.25
N ARG A 2 9.53 17.68 10.84
CA ARG A 2 10.67 17.07 11.53
C ARG A 2 11.73 16.76 10.47
N GLN A 3 12.95 17.26 10.66
CA GLN A 3 14.08 16.84 9.83
C GLN A 3 14.58 15.50 10.38
N HIS A 4 14.51 14.48 9.53
CA HIS A 4 15.10 13.18 9.76
C HIS A 4 16.51 13.17 9.19
N GLY A 5 17.35 12.21 9.58
CA GLY A 5 18.66 12.03 8.95
C GLY A 5 18.51 11.57 7.49
N PRO A 6 19.51 11.84 6.63
CA PRO A 6 19.44 11.55 5.20
C PRO A 6 19.17 10.07 4.87
N GLU A 7 19.65 9.16 5.71
CA GLU A 7 19.41 7.72 5.57
C GLU A 7 17.94 7.35 5.80
N LEU A 8 17.30 7.99 6.77
CA LEU A 8 15.89 7.77 7.08
C LEU A 8 15.00 8.34 5.96
N ASP A 9 15.31 9.52 5.44
CA ASP A 9 14.59 10.09 4.29
C ASP A 9 14.72 9.18 3.05
N ALA A 10 15.91 8.64 2.79
CA ALA A 10 16.13 7.71 1.68
C ALA A 10 15.31 6.41 1.84
N ALA A 11 15.24 5.87 3.06
CA ALA A 11 14.41 4.70 3.35
C ALA A 11 12.92 4.98 3.13
N MET A 12 12.43 6.12 3.65
CA MET A 12 11.03 6.55 3.46
C MET A 12 10.69 6.70 1.97
N HIS A 13 11.57 7.31 1.17
CA HIS A 13 11.34 7.45 -0.27
C HIS A 13 11.34 6.11 -1.02
N ARG A 14 12.18 5.15 -0.62
CA ARG A 14 12.16 3.81 -1.19
C ARG A 14 10.85 3.10 -0.86
N GLU A 15 10.45 3.10 0.41
CA GLU A 15 9.24 2.42 0.88
C GLU A 15 7.97 3.04 0.31
N ALA A 16 7.90 4.38 0.24
CA ALA A 16 6.77 5.08 -0.37
C ALA A 16 6.56 4.69 -1.83
N ARG A 17 7.65 4.47 -2.61
CA ARG A 17 7.54 4.02 -4.01
C ARG A 17 6.97 2.62 -4.12
N VAL A 18 7.44 1.68 -3.28
CA VAL A 18 6.93 0.31 -3.25
C VAL A 18 5.47 0.31 -2.82
N PHE A 19 5.13 1.03 -1.76
CA PHE A 19 3.76 1.15 -1.26
C PHE A 19 2.81 1.75 -2.30
N ALA A 20 3.22 2.83 -2.98
CA ALA A 20 2.42 3.45 -4.03
C ALA A 20 2.19 2.54 -5.25
N ALA A 21 3.17 1.67 -5.58
CA ALA A 21 3.00 0.66 -6.60
C ALA A 21 1.98 -0.41 -6.16
N GLN A 22 2.08 -0.89 -4.91
CA GLN A 22 1.14 -1.88 -4.36
C GLN A 22 -0.30 -1.36 -4.32
N LEU A 23 -0.54 -0.09 -3.97
CA LEU A 23 -1.89 0.49 -3.97
C LEU A 23 -2.60 0.44 -5.33
N ARG A 24 -1.86 0.26 -6.43
CA ARG A 24 -2.43 0.20 -7.79
C ARG A 24 -2.80 -1.22 -8.22
N THR A 25 -2.41 -2.24 -7.46
CA THR A 25 -2.66 -3.64 -7.81
C THR A 25 -4.15 -3.99 -7.71
N PRO A 26 -4.61 -5.01 -8.46
CA PRO A 26 -5.98 -5.53 -8.33
C PRO A 26 -6.32 -5.98 -6.90
N GLU A 27 -5.37 -6.63 -6.21
CA GLU A 27 -5.50 -7.08 -4.82
C GLU A 27 -5.79 -5.90 -3.87
N SER A 28 -5.02 -4.82 -3.96
CA SER A 28 -5.24 -3.63 -3.12
C SER A 28 -6.59 -2.97 -3.40
N LYS A 29 -7.03 -2.94 -4.66
CA LYS A 29 -8.36 -2.43 -5.03
C LYS A 29 -9.48 -3.27 -4.43
N GLU A 30 -9.32 -4.59 -4.41
CA GLU A 30 -10.29 -5.50 -3.78
C GLU A 30 -10.34 -5.29 -2.26
N ALA A 31 -9.18 -5.17 -1.60
CA ALA A 31 -9.13 -4.87 -0.17
C ALA A 31 -9.87 -3.56 0.17
N MET A 32 -9.61 -2.49 -0.59
CA MET A 32 -10.28 -1.20 -0.38
C MET A 32 -11.79 -1.25 -0.66
N ARG A 33 -12.20 -1.95 -1.73
CA ARG A 33 -13.62 -2.14 -2.07
C ARG A 33 -14.35 -2.92 -0.99
N ALA A 34 -13.81 -4.07 -0.58
CA ALA A 34 -14.41 -4.92 0.44
C ALA A 34 -14.56 -4.18 1.78
N PHE A 35 -13.55 -3.38 2.16
CA PHE A 35 -13.62 -2.51 3.34
C PHE A 35 -14.76 -1.50 3.24
N ALA A 36 -14.89 -0.79 2.11
CA ALA A 36 -15.98 0.16 1.89
C ALA A 36 -17.37 -0.50 1.92
N GLU A 37 -17.46 -1.72 1.42
CA GLU A 37 -18.69 -2.53 1.38
C GLU A 37 -18.97 -3.29 2.70
N ARG A 38 -18.08 -3.19 3.71
CA ARG A 38 -18.16 -3.91 4.99
C ARG A 38 -18.28 -5.43 4.83
N ARG A 39 -17.58 -5.99 3.83
CA ARG A 39 -17.46 -7.44 3.61
C ARG A 39 -16.01 -7.88 3.70
N ALA A 40 -15.80 -9.18 3.84
CA ALA A 40 -14.46 -9.75 3.73
C ALA A 40 -13.94 -9.58 2.27
N PRO A 41 -12.66 -9.23 2.09
CA PRO A 41 -12.04 -9.23 0.77
C PRO A 41 -11.88 -10.65 0.25
N ASP A 42 -12.04 -10.82 -1.05
CA ASP A 42 -11.77 -12.07 -1.76
C ASP A 42 -10.41 -12.01 -2.45
N PHE A 43 -9.45 -12.77 -1.92
CA PHE A 43 -8.10 -12.84 -2.49
C PHE A 43 -7.83 -14.13 -3.26
N SER A 44 -8.84 -14.96 -3.50
CA SER A 44 -8.68 -16.27 -4.15
C SER A 44 -8.09 -16.21 -5.57
N ALA A 45 -8.09 -15.04 -6.20
CA ALA A 45 -7.59 -14.83 -7.56
C ALA A 45 -6.18 -14.21 -7.65
N PHE A 46 -5.47 -13.99 -6.53
CA PHE A 46 -4.19 -13.27 -6.50
C PHE A 46 -2.97 -14.10 -6.05
N GLU A 47 -3.03 -15.44 -6.18
CA GLU A 47 -1.85 -16.31 -5.97
C GLU A 47 -0.82 -16.26 -7.10
#